data_AF-A0A6A4SZI6-F1
#
_entry.id   AF-A0A6A4SZI6-F1
#
_cell.length_a   1.000
_cell.length_b   1.000
_cell.length_c   1.000
_cell.angle_alpha   90.00
_cell.angle_beta   90.00
_cell.angle_gamma   90.00
#
_symmetry.space_group_name_H-M   'P 1'
#
loop_
_entity.id
_entity.type
_entity.pdbx_description
1 polymer ?
#
loop_
_entity_poly.entity_id
_entity_poly.type
_entity_poly.pdbx_seq_one_letter_code
_entity_poly.pdbx_strand_id
1 'polypeptide(L)'
;MLLDVPDKCGGAEASDGVFLLLVIKSSPGNYENREVLRKTWAKERLHNGALIRRLFITGTEQTGFEKARQNQLLQLEQSEYGDILQWDFTDSFYNLTLKQVLFLQWIDRNCPHVRFLLNGDDDVFANTGKMVEYLQGLDGNDGDKHLFSGNVIYNSSPIRSPSKCESRIAGDYDKNPINNILNKIVDELRIRFERKSRSRLLEQQLLH
;
A
#
# COMPACT_ATOMS: atom_id res chain seq x y z
N MET A 1 14.04 -8.43 0.90
CA MET A 1 12.64 -8.77 1.27
C MET A 1 12.72 -10.02 2.13
N LEU A 2 11.99 -10.06 3.24
CA LEU A 2 12.00 -11.16 4.21
C LEU A 2 10.79 -12.08 4.05
N LEU A 3 9.60 -11.51 3.83
CA LEU A 3 8.37 -12.22 3.52
C LEU A 3 7.77 -11.63 2.24
N ASP A 4 7.32 -12.51 1.35
CA ASP A 4 6.78 -12.18 0.05
C ASP A 4 5.46 -12.92 -0.21
N VAL A 5 4.63 -12.38 -1.10
CA VAL A 5 3.32 -12.92 -1.50
C VAL A 5 3.10 -12.73 -3.01
N PRO A 6 3.97 -13.27 -3.88
CA PRO A 6 3.98 -12.95 -5.31
C PRO A 6 2.64 -13.24 -6.01
N ASP A 7 1.93 -14.27 -5.55
CA ASP A 7 0.66 -14.71 -6.15
C ASP A 7 -0.58 -14.04 -5.56
N LYS A 8 -0.43 -12.97 -4.75
CA LYS A 8 -1.58 -12.34 -4.07
C LYS A 8 -2.70 -11.92 -5.02
N CYS A 9 -2.32 -11.45 -6.20
CA CYS A 9 -3.23 -11.03 -7.26
C CYS A 9 -3.45 -12.09 -8.34
N GLY A 10 -3.07 -13.35 -8.09
CA GLY A 10 -3.04 -14.41 -9.12
C GLY A 10 -1.85 -14.31 -10.08
N GLY A 11 -0.82 -13.54 -9.70
CA GLY A 11 0.31 -13.18 -10.56
C GLY A 11 0.09 -11.89 -11.36
N ALA A 12 1.10 -11.49 -12.13
CA ALA A 12 1.09 -10.21 -12.83
C ALA A 12 -0.04 -10.10 -13.88
N GLU A 13 -0.25 -11.17 -14.66
CA GLU A 13 -1.22 -11.21 -15.76
C GLU A 13 -2.68 -11.27 -15.30
N ALA A 14 -2.95 -11.87 -14.13
CA ALA A 14 -4.31 -12.02 -13.60
C ALA A 14 -4.70 -10.91 -12.60
N SER A 15 -3.83 -9.91 -12.43
CA SER A 15 -4.00 -8.89 -11.39
C SER A 15 -5.15 -7.90 -11.65
N ASP A 16 -5.70 -7.88 -12.87
CA ASP A 16 -6.91 -7.14 -13.24
C ASP A 16 -8.19 -7.69 -12.59
N GLY A 17 -8.18 -8.97 -12.20
CA GLY A 17 -9.26 -9.60 -11.44
C GLY A 17 -9.43 -9.05 -10.02
N VAL A 18 -8.45 -8.32 -9.48
CA VAL A 18 -8.54 -7.66 -8.17
C VAL A 18 -9.03 -6.22 -8.35
N PHE A 19 -10.26 -5.98 -7.91
CA PHE A 19 -10.88 -4.66 -8.00
C PHE A 19 -10.36 -3.70 -6.93
N LEU A 20 -10.27 -4.15 -5.67
CA LEU A 20 -9.79 -3.32 -4.57
C LEU A 20 -8.74 -4.10 -3.76
N LEU A 21 -7.51 -3.60 -3.76
CA LEU A 21 -6.45 -4.08 -2.90
C LEU A 21 -6.31 -3.16 -1.69
N LEU A 22 -6.56 -3.71 -0.51
CA LEU A 22 -6.35 -3.05 0.77
C LEU A 22 -4.89 -3.21 1.16
N VAL A 23 -4.18 -2.11 1.31
CA VAL A 23 -2.77 -2.04 1.66
C VAL A 23 -2.66 -1.41 3.04
N ILE A 24 -2.38 -2.23 4.04
CA ILE A 24 -2.52 -1.86 5.44
C ILE A 24 -1.14 -1.83 6.08
N LYS A 25 -0.70 -0.66 6.48
CA LYS A 25 0.55 -0.46 7.22
C LYS A 25 0.36 -0.98 8.63
N SER A 26 1.19 -1.93 9.04
CA SER A 26 1.16 -2.51 10.38
C SER A 26 2.58 -2.69 10.91
N SER A 27 2.75 -2.65 12.22
CA SER A 27 4.00 -2.99 12.90
C SER A 27 4.09 -4.50 13.09
N PRO A 28 5.29 -5.12 13.08
CA PRO A 28 5.39 -6.58 13.15
C PRO A 28 4.77 -7.15 14.44
N GLY A 29 4.83 -6.40 15.57
CA GLY A 29 4.18 -6.78 16.83
C GLY A 29 2.64 -6.74 16.84
N ASN A 30 2.00 -6.07 15.88
CA ASN A 30 0.55 -5.81 15.89
C ASN A 30 -0.31 -6.99 15.37
N TYR A 31 -0.05 -8.21 15.85
CA TYR A 31 -0.80 -9.40 15.45
C TYR A 31 -2.31 -9.24 15.71
N GLU A 32 -2.69 -8.75 16.88
CA GLU A 32 -4.09 -8.61 17.29
C GLU A 32 -4.86 -7.64 16.38
N ASN A 33 -4.25 -6.49 16.02
CA ASN A 33 -4.86 -5.55 15.08
C ASN A 33 -5.09 -6.23 13.74
N ARG A 34 -4.06 -6.86 13.17
CA ARG A 34 -4.18 -7.58 11.90
C ARG A 34 -5.31 -8.60 11.95
N GLU A 35 -5.37 -9.39 13.02
CA GLU A 35 -6.38 -10.43 13.21
C GLU A 35 -7.82 -9.88 13.29
N VAL A 36 -8.02 -8.77 14.01
CA VAL A 36 -9.31 -8.06 14.02
C VAL A 36 -9.65 -7.57 12.61
N LEU A 37 -8.70 -7.00 11.88
CA LEU A 37 -8.90 -6.52 10.53
C LEU A 37 -9.28 -7.66 9.56
N ARG A 38 -8.66 -8.85 9.70
CA ARG A 38 -9.00 -10.04 8.90
C ARG A 38 -10.46 -10.45 9.04
N LYS A 39 -11.01 -10.30 10.25
CA LYS A 39 -12.38 -10.70 10.62
C LYS A 39 -13.42 -9.61 10.36
N THR A 40 -12.99 -8.38 10.15
CA THR A 40 -13.88 -7.20 10.05
C THR A 40 -13.81 -6.58 8.65
N TRP A 41 -13.47 -5.30 8.56
CA TRP A 41 -13.62 -4.53 7.33
C TRP A 41 -12.62 -4.92 6.25
N ALA A 42 -11.46 -5.44 6.63
CA ALA A 42 -10.41 -5.86 5.71
C ALA A 42 -10.55 -7.33 5.27
N LYS A 43 -11.67 -7.99 5.61
CA LYS A 43 -11.97 -9.35 5.15
C LYS A 43 -11.98 -9.43 3.62
N GLU A 44 -11.17 -10.33 3.07
CA GLU A 44 -11.17 -10.65 1.65
C GLU A 44 -12.51 -11.28 1.27
N ARG A 45 -13.14 -10.75 0.22
CA ARG A 45 -14.46 -11.19 -0.23
C ARG A 45 -14.78 -10.63 -1.62
N LEU A 46 -15.77 -11.25 -2.25
CA LEU A 46 -16.47 -10.65 -3.37
C LEU A 46 -17.59 -9.76 -2.82
N HIS A 47 -17.67 -8.51 -3.27
CA HIS A 47 -18.74 -7.59 -2.92
C HIS A 47 -19.26 -6.90 -4.17
N ASN A 48 -20.54 -7.08 -4.52
CA ASN A 48 -21.14 -6.55 -5.76
C ASN A 48 -20.31 -6.86 -7.02
N GLY A 49 -19.81 -8.10 -7.13
CA GLY A 49 -18.96 -8.53 -8.25
C GLY A 49 -17.51 -8.00 -8.21
N ALA A 50 -17.15 -7.14 -7.26
CA ALA A 50 -15.80 -6.65 -7.08
C ALA A 50 -15.02 -7.50 -6.07
N LEU A 51 -13.87 -8.03 -6.49
CA LEU A 51 -12.97 -8.79 -5.62
C LEU A 51 -12.14 -7.85 -4.74
N ILE A 52 -12.25 -8.01 -3.43
CA ILE A 52 -11.46 -7.29 -2.43
C ILE A 52 -10.39 -8.23 -1.88
N ARG A 53 -9.12 -7.80 -1.98
CA ARG A 53 -7.95 -8.49 -1.40
C ARG A 53 -7.26 -7.61 -0.37
N ARG A 54 -6.47 -8.19 0.52
CA ARG A 54 -5.76 -7.48 1.59
C ARG A 54 -4.29 -7.86 1.64
N LEU A 55 -3.42 -6.88 1.83
CA LEU A 55 -2.03 -7.06 2.21
C LEU A 55 -1.70 -6.20 3.43
N PHE A 56 -0.97 -6.79 4.37
CA PHE A 56 -0.27 -6.07 5.42
C PHE A 56 1.16 -5.80 4.97
N ILE A 57 1.61 -4.56 5.14
CA ILE A 57 2.99 -4.15 4.84
C ILE A 57 3.70 -3.76 6.13
N THR A 58 4.89 -4.32 6.34
CA THR A 58 5.64 -4.15 7.59
C THR A 58 7.15 -4.20 7.37
N GLY A 59 7.89 -3.66 8.35
CA GLY A 59 9.34 -3.79 8.44
C GLY A 59 9.76 -4.83 9.48
N THR A 60 10.90 -4.56 10.10
CA THR A 60 11.39 -5.28 11.28
C THR A 60 11.39 -4.35 12.48
N GLU A 61 11.23 -4.89 13.67
CA GLU A 61 11.31 -4.14 14.92
C GLU A 61 12.34 -4.82 15.83
N GLN A 62 12.75 -4.14 16.89
CA GLN A 62 13.70 -4.62 17.88
C GLN A 62 15.11 -4.84 17.33
N THR A 63 16.00 -5.35 18.18
CA THR A 63 17.38 -5.72 17.80
C THR A 63 17.76 -7.07 18.42
N GLY A 64 18.81 -7.70 17.88
CA GLY A 64 19.34 -8.95 18.42
C GLY A 64 18.29 -10.07 18.52
N PHE A 65 18.21 -10.69 19.69
CA PHE A 65 17.33 -11.83 19.95
C PHE A 65 15.84 -11.49 19.77
N GLU A 66 15.40 -10.31 20.22
CA GLU A 66 13.99 -9.92 20.11
C GLU A 66 13.57 -9.70 18.65
N LYS A 67 14.46 -9.17 17.80
CA LYS A 67 14.20 -9.08 16.35
C LYS A 67 14.02 -10.47 15.74
N ALA A 68 14.87 -11.41 16.09
CA ALA A 68 14.78 -12.79 15.60
C ALA A 68 13.48 -13.46 16.04
N ARG A 69 13.11 -13.30 17.32
CA ARG A 69 11.86 -13.82 17.88
C ARG A 69 10.64 -13.21 17.18
N GLN A 70 10.60 -11.89 17.03
CA GLN A 70 9.48 -11.20 16.37
C GLN A 70 9.32 -11.64 14.91
N ASN A 71 10.44 -11.76 14.18
CA ASN A 71 10.41 -12.25 12.80
C ASN A 71 9.92 -13.70 12.70
N GLN A 72 10.26 -14.56 13.67
CA GLN A 72 9.77 -15.93 13.71
C GLN A 72 8.25 -15.98 13.97
N LEU A 73 7.72 -15.14 14.86
CA LEU A 73 6.27 -15.04 15.08
C LEU A 73 5.54 -14.57 13.81
N LEU A 74 6.13 -13.60 13.10
CA LEU A 74 5.57 -13.09 11.86
C LEU A 74 5.63 -14.12 10.72
N GLN A 75 6.67 -14.96 10.68
CA GLN A 75 6.76 -16.09 9.75
C GLN A 75 5.65 -17.12 9.99
N LEU A 76 5.34 -17.41 11.26
CA LEU A 76 4.23 -18.31 11.60
C LEU A 76 2.90 -17.74 11.13
N GLU A 77 2.63 -16.47 11.43
CA GLU A 77 1.44 -15.77 10.93
C GLU A 77 1.38 -15.78 9.40
N GLN A 78 2.49 -15.51 8.72
CA GLN A 78 2.56 -15.54 7.26
C GLN A 78 2.27 -16.93 6.69
N SER A 79 2.72 -18.00 7.35
CA SER A 79 2.44 -19.37 6.93
C SER A 79 0.96 -19.74 7.02
N GLU A 80 0.23 -19.10 7.94
CA GLU A 80 -1.20 -19.32 8.14
C GLU A 80 -2.05 -18.48 7.17
N TYR A 81 -1.71 -17.20 7.00
CA TYR A 81 -2.59 -16.24 6.30
C TYR A 81 -2.11 -15.83 4.91
N GLY A 82 -0.81 -15.91 4.61
CA GLY A 82 -0.26 -15.55 3.31
C GLY A 82 -0.59 -14.11 2.88
N ASP A 83 -0.55 -13.16 3.80
CA ASP A 83 -1.00 -11.78 3.56
C ASP A 83 -0.06 -10.69 4.09
N ILE A 84 1.20 -11.03 4.38
CA ILE A 84 2.20 -10.11 4.93
C ILE A 84 3.38 -9.95 3.95
N LEU A 85 3.67 -8.71 3.59
CA LEU A 85 4.92 -8.31 2.96
C LEU A 85 5.84 -7.69 4.01
N GLN A 86 7.05 -8.24 4.11
CA GLN A 86 8.04 -7.77 5.07
C GLN A 86 9.35 -7.41 4.39
N TRP A 87 9.86 -6.20 4.67
CA TRP A 87 11.21 -5.78 4.27
C TRP A 87 12.13 -5.65 5.48
N ASP A 88 13.44 -5.80 5.24
CA ASP A 88 14.46 -5.67 6.28
C ASP A 88 14.87 -4.20 6.47
N PHE A 89 13.96 -3.41 7.04
CA PHE A 89 14.25 -2.06 7.54
C PHE A 89 13.61 -1.90 8.92
N THR A 90 14.10 -0.95 9.72
CA THR A 90 13.49 -0.67 11.03
C THR A 90 12.15 0.02 10.85
N ASP A 91 11.07 -0.66 11.22
CA ASP A 91 9.72 -0.14 11.18
C ASP A 91 9.57 0.95 12.24
N SER A 92 9.40 2.18 11.79
CA SER A 92 9.26 3.35 12.64
C SER A 92 8.46 4.41 11.91
N PHE A 93 7.92 5.37 12.66
CA PHE A 93 7.16 6.49 12.10
C PHE A 93 7.92 7.23 10.98
N TYR A 94 9.24 7.40 11.12
CA TYR A 94 10.09 8.06 10.11
C TYR A 94 10.26 7.25 8.83
N ASN A 95 10.14 5.92 8.91
CA ASN A 95 10.32 5.02 7.77
C ASN A 95 9.00 4.63 7.10
N LEU A 96 7.87 5.25 7.46
CA LEU A 96 6.58 4.99 6.80
C LEU A 96 6.62 5.32 5.30
N THR A 97 7.32 6.39 4.90
CA THR A 97 7.50 6.72 3.48
C THR A 97 8.32 5.66 2.76
N LEU A 98 9.39 5.15 3.38
CA LEU A 98 10.17 4.04 2.83
C LEU A 98 9.31 2.79 2.68
N LYS A 99 8.49 2.46 3.69
CA LYS A 99 7.53 1.36 3.65
C LYS A 99 6.59 1.49 2.44
N GLN A 100 6.04 2.69 2.20
CA GLN A 100 5.15 2.95 1.06
C GLN A 100 5.88 2.80 -0.29
N VAL A 101 7.09 3.34 -0.42
CA VAL A 101 7.89 3.23 -1.66
C VAL A 101 8.20 1.79 -2.01
N LEU A 102 8.64 1.01 -1.02
CA LEU A 102 8.97 -0.40 -1.20
C LEU A 102 7.74 -1.21 -1.64
N PHE A 103 6.56 -0.89 -1.08
CA PHE A 103 5.30 -1.46 -1.53
C PHE A 103 4.98 -1.07 -2.99
N LEU A 104 5.13 0.20 -3.37
CA LEU A 104 4.86 0.64 -4.75
C LEU A 104 5.79 -0.05 -5.77
N GLN A 105 7.05 -0.30 -5.41
CA GLN A 105 7.96 -1.10 -6.24
C GLN A 105 7.56 -2.58 -6.34
N TRP A 106 6.93 -3.11 -5.29
CA TRP A 106 6.45 -4.49 -5.29
C TRP A 106 5.17 -4.64 -6.12
N ILE A 107 4.23 -3.70 -6.02
CA ILE A 107 2.96 -3.78 -6.74
C ILE A 107 3.15 -3.63 -8.25
N ASP A 108 4.09 -2.78 -8.71
CA ASP A 108 4.43 -2.61 -10.13
C ASP A 108 4.83 -3.94 -10.79
N ARG A 109 5.45 -4.85 -10.01
CA ARG A 109 5.92 -6.14 -10.48
C ARG A 109 4.89 -7.26 -10.33
N ASN A 110 4.21 -7.33 -9.18
CA ASN A 110 3.39 -8.50 -8.82
C ASN A 110 1.90 -8.31 -9.06
N CYS A 111 1.41 -7.06 -9.00
CA CYS A 111 0.00 -6.73 -9.18
C CYS A 111 -0.21 -5.52 -10.11
N PRO A 112 0.38 -5.49 -11.31
CA PRO A 112 0.41 -4.31 -12.17
C PRO A 112 -0.97 -3.80 -12.61
N HIS A 113 -2.01 -4.63 -12.63
CA HIS A 113 -3.32 -4.32 -13.22
C HIS A 113 -4.46 -4.20 -12.20
N VAL A 114 -4.16 -4.19 -10.90
CA VAL A 114 -5.14 -3.92 -9.84
C VAL A 114 -5.87 -2.60 -10.13
N ARG A 115 -7.20 -2.60 -9.98
CA ARG A 115 -8.03 -1.45 -10.34
C ARG A 115 -7.89 -0.29 -9.36
N PHE A 116 -8.00 -0.56 -8.05
CA PHE A 116 -7.92 0.45 -7.00
C PHE A 116 -7.11 -0.02 -5.80
N LEU A 117 -6.44 0.94 -5.16
CA LEU A 117 -5.71 0.74 -3.91
C LEU A 117 -6.33 1.57 -2.80
N LEU A 118 -6.54 0.95 -1.64
CA LEU A 118 -6.75 1.67 -0.39
C LEU A 118 -5.47 1.56 0.43
N ASN A 119 -4.80 2.68 0.69
CA ASN A 119 -3.72 2.73 1.68
C ASN A 119 -4.31 3.15 3.03
N GLY A 120 -4.04 2.37 4.08
CA GLY A 120 -4.52 2.65 5.44
C GLY A 120 -3.54 2.17 6.51
N ASP A 121 -3.80 2.55 7.75
CA ASP A 121 -3.10 2.06 8.93
C ASP A 121 -3.92 0.96 9.62
N ASP A 122 -3.32 0.20 10.53
CA ASP A 122 -3.99 -0.94 11.20
C ASP A 122 -4.87 -0.55 12.39
N ASP A 123 -4.97 0.74 12.69
CA ASP A 123 -5.75 1.33 13.79
C ASP A 123 -7.00 2.10 13.29
N VAL A 124 -7.35 1.96 12.00
CA VAL A 124 -8.51 2.63 11.41
C VAL A 124 -9.68 1.67 11.15
N PHE A 125 -10.85 2.26 10.96
CA PHE A 125 -12.03 1.58 10.43
C PHE A 125 -12.37 2.10 9.03
N ALA A 126 -12.69 1.18 8.11
CA ALA A 126 -13.11 1.53 6.75
C ALA A 126 -14.39 0.79 6.36
N ASN A 127 -15.35 1.48 5.74
CA ASN A 127 -16.49 0.80 5.11
C ASN A 127 -16.15 0.38 3.68
N THR A 128 -15.46 -0.76 3.53
CA THR A 128 -14.98 -1.24 2.23
C THR A 128 -16.11 -1.58 1.26
N GLY A 129 -17.33 -1.88 1.73
CA GLY A 129 -18.50 -2.07 0.87
C GLY A 129 -18.94 -0.75 0.21
N LYS A 130 -19.10 0.30 1.02
CA LYS A 130 -19.44 1.64 0.51
C LYS A 130 -18.36 2.22 -0.40
N MET A 131 -17.09 1.91 -0.14
CA MET A 131 -15.99 2.28 -1.03
C MET A 131 -16.13 1.61 -2.39
N VAL A 132 -16.45 0.32 -2.45
CA VAL A 132 -16.69 -0.39 -3.73
C VAL A 132 -17.87 0.24 -4.48
N GLU A 133 -19.00 0.49 -3.81
CA GLU A 133 -20.16 1.15 -4.43
C GLU A 133 -19.79 2.52 -5.03
N TYR A 134 -19.04 3.33 -4.28
CA TYR A 134 -18.53 4.63 -4.76
C TYR A 134 -17.64 4.48 -5.99
N LEU A 135 -16.65 3.57 -5.95
CA LEU A 135 -15.69 3.37 -7.04
C LEU A 135 -16.35 2.83 -8.31
N GLN A 136 -17.34 1.94 -8.17
CA GLN A 136 -18.12 1.42 -9.29
C GLN A 136 -18.99 2.51 -9.93
N GLY A 137 -19.47 3.48 -9.14
CA GLY A 137 -20.27 4.60 -9.62
C GLY A 137 -19.50 5.74 -10.28
N LEU A 138 -18.16 5.68 -10.35
CA LEU A 138 -17.34 6.71 -11.01
C LEU A 138 -17.39 6.59 -12.54
N ASP A 139 -17.64 7.70 -13.23
CA ASP A 139 -17.59 7.77 -14.69
C ASP A 139 -16.15 7.62 -15.22
N GLY A 140 -15.92 6.63 -16.09
CA GLY A 140 -14.59 6.33 -16.63
C GLY A 140 -13.70 5.65 -15.59
N ASN A 141 -14.27 4.69 -14.84
CA ASN A 141 -13.52 3.88 -13.89
C ASN A 141 -12.66 2.80 -14.57
N ASP A 142 -12.52 2.79 -15.90
CA ASP A 142 -11.77 1.86 -16.78
C ASP A 142 -10.25 2.00 -16.72
N GLY A 143 -9.76 3.02 -16.02
CA GLY A 143 -8.34 3.31 -15.87
C GLY A 143 -7.85 4.47 -16.74
N ASP A 144 -8.74 5.12 -17.48
CA ASP A 144 -8.41 6.28 -18.31
C ASP A 144 -8.29 7.58 -17.49
N LYS A 145 -8.78 7.57 -16.25
CA LYS A 145 -8.69 8.68 -15.30
C LYS A 145 -7.92 8.28 -14.05
N HIS A 146 -7.09 9.20 -13.56
CA HIS A 146 -6.42 9.05 -12.27
C HIS A 146 -7.37 9.43 -11.13
N LEU A 147 -7.47 8.56 -10.12
CA LEU A 147 -8.20 8.81 -8.89
C LEU A 147 -7.23 8.87 -7.71
N PHE A 148 -7.24 9.97 -6.98
CA PHE A 148 -6.66 10.08 -5.66
C PHE A 148 -7.65 10.81 -4.76
N SER A 149 -8.12 10.16 -3.69
CA SER A 149 -9.20 10.67 -2.85
C SER A 149 -8.92 10.39 -1.38
N GLY A 150 -9.42 11.27 -0.51
CA GLY A 150 -9.22 11.21 0.93
C GLY A 150 -9.48 12.58 1.58
N ASN A 151 -9.07 12.73 2.83
CA ASN A 151 -9.08 14.03 3.50
C ASN A 151 -7.88 14.87 3.03
N VAL A 152 -8.07 15.69 1.99
CA VAL A 152 -7.00 16.51 1.41
C VAL A 152 -6.86 17.82 2.17
N ILE A 153 -5.71 18.00 2.81
CA ILE A 153 -5.35 19.24 3.51
C ILE A 153 -4.48 20.07 2.57
N TYR A 154 -4.94 21.28 2.29
CA TYR A 154 -4.21 22.24 1.44
C TYR A 154 -3.38 23.20 2.29
N ASN A 155 -2.28 23.70 1.72
CA ASN A 155 -1.43 24.74 2.32
C ASN A 155 -0.86 24.38 3.71
N SER A 156 -0.70 23.09 4.03
CA SER A 156 -0.03 22.66 5.25
C SER A 156 1.47 22.96 5.17
N SER A 157 2.06 23.40 6.28
CA SER A 157 3.51 23.57 6.43
C SER A 157 4.07 22.58 7.46
N PRO A 158 5.37 22.23 7.40
CA PRO A 158 6.00 21.41 8.41
C PRO A 158 5.81 22.01 9.81
N ILE A 159 5.30 21.20 10.73
CA ILE A 159 5.12 21.59 12.13
C ILE A 159 6.50 21.66 12.78
N ARG A 160 6.92 22.82 13.31
CA ARG A 160 8.26 22.99 13.92
C ARG A 160 8.27 23.05 15.46
N SER A 161 7.13 22.78 16.10
CA SER A 161 6.99 22.89 17.56
C SER A 161 7.44 21.61 18.28
N PRO A 162 8.47 21.63 19.16
CA PRO A 162 9.07 20.43 19.76
C PRO A 162 8.12 19.53 20.57
N SER A 163 7.01 20.10 21.06
CA SER A 163 5.99 19.37 21.82
C SER A 163 5.03 18.57 20.94
N LYS A 164 5.13 18.68 19.61
CA LYS A 164 4.31 17.95 18.66
C LYS A 164 5.07 16.76 18.05
N CYS A 165 4.36 15.65 17.87
CA CYS A 165 4.88 14.38 17.37
C CYS A 165 5.57 14.54 16.00
N GLU A 166 5.06 15.42 15.14
CA GLU A 166 5.52 15.64 13.76
C GLU A 166 6.76 16.55 13.67
N SER A 167 7.18 17.16 14.78
CA SER A 167 8.15 18.25 14.74
C SER A 167 9.58 17.86 14.43
N ARG A 168 9.94 16.61 14.74
CA ARG A 168 11.25 16.06 14.41
C ARG A 168 11.39 15.85 12.90
N ILE A 169 10.30 15.56 12.18
CA ILE A 169 10.30 15.43 10.71
C ILE A 169 10.59 16.77 10.05
N ALA A 170 10.06 17.87 10.60
CA ALA A 170 10.25 19.21 10.03
C ALA A 170 11.71 19.72 10.14
N GLY A 171 12.44 19.34 11.19
CA GLY A 171 13.84 19.73 11.37
C GLY A 171 14.79 19.08 10.35
N ASP A 172 14.45 17.88 9.88
CA ASP A 172 15.24 17.14 8.90
C ASP A 172 14.80 17.40 7.45
N TYR A 173 13.58 17.93 7.23
CA TYR A 173 13.02 18.18 5.89
C TYR A 173 13.92 19.08 5.03
N ASP A 174 14.50 20.12 5.63
CA ASP A 174 15.40 21.08 4.95
C ASP A 174 16.81 20.49 4.68
N LYS A 175 17.11 19.28 5.22
CA LYS A 175 18.44 18.64 5.15
C LYS A 175 18.46 17.25 4.53
N ASN A 176 17.30 16.69 4.15
CA ASN A 176 17.20 15.27 3.79
C ASN A 176 17.45 15.01 2.28
N PRO A 177 18.57 14.36 1.89
CA PRO A 177 18.85 14.00 0.49
C PRO A 177 17.93 12.91 -0.08
N ILE A 178 17.13 12.21 0.76
CA ILE A 178 16.16 11.18 0.33
C ILE A 178 15.01 11.81 -0.48
N ASN A 179 14.72 13.10 -0.31
CA ASN A 179 13.67 13.79 -1.07
C ASN A 179 13.93 13.74 -2.59
N ASN A 180 15.18 13.73 -3.04
CA ASN A 180 15.51 13.60 -4.47
C ASN A 180 15.27 12.18 -5.01
N ILE A 181 15.44 11.15 -4.18
CA ILE A 181 15.18 9.75 -4.57
C ILE A 181 13.67 9.49 -4.56
N LEU A 182 12.96 10.02 -3.56
CA LEU A 182 11.50 9.97 -3.49
C LEU A 182 10.85 10.68 -4.67
N ASN A 183 11.31 11.88 -5.01
CA ASN A 183 10.81 12.61 -6.18
C ASN A 183 11.09 11.84 -7.47
N LYS A 184 12.30 11.25 -7.63
CA LYS A 184 12.59 10.37 -8.78
C LYS A 184 11.67 9.15 -8.84
N ILE A 185 11.38 8.50 -7.71
CA ILE A 185 10.50 7.33 -7.69
C ILE A 185 9.06 7.73 -7.97
N VAL A 186 8.59 8.84 -7.40
CA VAL A 186 7.24 9.38 -7.68
C VAL A 186 7.12 9.80 -9.14
N ASP A 187 8.14 10.44 -9.72
CA ASP A 187 8.18 10.82 -11.13
C ASP A 187 8.29 9.61 -12.04
N GLU A 188 9.11 8.60 -11.71
CA GLU A 188 9.19 7.35 -12.47
C GLU A 188 7.88 6.57 -12.43
N LEU A 189 7.24 6.48 -11.26
CA LEU A 189 5.93 5.87 -11.14
C LEU A 189 4.88 6.67 -11.92
N ARG A 190 4.87 8.00 -11.82
CA ARG A 190 3.97 8.89 -12.58
C ARG A 190 4.14 8.72 -14.09
N ILE A 191 5.37 8.80 -14.60
CA ILE A 191 5.70 8.61 -16.02
C ILE A 191 5.30 7.20 -16.49
N ARG A 192 5.46 6.18 -15.63
CA ARG A 192 5.11 4.79 -15.96
C ARG A 192 3.60 4.54 -15.93
N PHE A 193 2.88 5.14 -14.98
CA PHE A 193 1.41 5.19 -14.96
C PHE A 193 0.87 5.87 -16.23
N GLU A 194 1.44 7.01 -16.64
CA GLU A 194 1.05 7.72 -17.88
C GLU A 194 1.36 6.91 -19.15
N ARG A 195 2.46 6.16 -19.19
CA ARG A 195 2.79 5.25 -20.33
C ARG A 195 1.83 4.07 -20.42
N LYS A 196 1.39 3.52 -19.29
CA LYS A 196 0.46 2.39 -19.25
C LYS A 196 -0.92 2.76 -19.81
N SER A 197 -1.39 3.99 -19.55
CA SER A 197 -2.58 4.55 -20.19
C SER A 197 -2.44 4.68 -21.71
N ARG A 198 -1.28 5.13 -22.21
CA ARG A 198 -1.04 5.23 -23.67
C ARG A 198 -0.98 3.86 -24.37
N SER A 199 -0.44 2.85 -23.72
CA SER A 199 -0.36 1.50 -24.30
C SER A 199 -1.75 0.86 -24.48
N ARG A 200 -2.66 1.04 -23.51
CA ARG A 200 -4.05 0.55 -23.62
C ARG A 200 -4.85 1.28 -24.70
N LEU A 201 -4.64 2.59 -24.85
CA LEU A 201 -5.22 3.39 -25.95
C LEU A 201 -4.74 2.89 -27.34
N LEU A 202 -3.47 2.49 -27.46
CA LEU A 202 -2.92 1.92 -28.69
C LEU A 202 -3.46 0.51 -28.98
N GLU A 203 -3.63 -0.34 -27.97
CA GLU A 203 -4.24 -1.67 -28.13
C GLU A 203 -5.72 -1.59 -28.53
N GLN A 204 -6.48 -0.63 -28.00
CA GLN A 204 -7.87 -0.39 -28.41
C GLN A 204 -7.99 0.16 -29.84
N GLN A 205 -7.00 0.93 -30.31
CA GLN A 205 -6.96 1.45 -31.68
C GLN A 205 -6.51 0.42 -32.73
N LEU A 206 -5.84 -0.65 -32.32
CA LEU A 206 -5.40 -1.74 -33.21
C LEU A 206 -6.44 -2.87 -33.35
N LEU A 207 -7.52 -2.83 -32.57
CA LEU A 207 -8.63 -3.78 -32.59
C LEU A 207 -9.85 -3.29 -33.42
N HIS A 208 -9.71 -2.19 -34.16
CA HIS A 208 -10.67 -1.65 -35.13
C HIS A 208 -10.01 -1.46 -36.49
#